data_AF-A0A970AGB0-F1
#
_entry.id   AF-A0A970AGB0-F1
#
_cell.length_a   1.000
_cell.length_b   1.000
_cell.length_c   1.000
_cell.angle_alpha   90.00
_cell.angle_beta   90.00
_cell.angle_gamma   90.00
#
_symmetry.space_group_name_H-M   'P 1'
#
loop_
_entity.id
_entity.type
_entity.pdbx_description
1 polymer ?
#
loop_
_entity_poly.entity_id
_entity_poly.type
_entity_poly.pdbx_seq_one_letter_code
_entity_poly.pdbx_strand_id
1 'polypeptide(L)'
;MMNYNLEKDKLLQVIKLVERENWSKKLQKSLVKEISNLKNTIEHDFFTVVVLGEFKRGKSTFINALLESNLLPTNVTPTTATINALMYNEEKIAEVVYKDGHTQKGDATLEFLNGFSADSSADTENINYIKIGYPSELLRNHVILVDTPGVSDMNQQRVQVTYDFVPKADVVIFLLDATSPLKRTEKEFIEDHLLKYGIEKIIFIANRFDEIEEEDEEEVLEDIKKRLSASFQQMEQEGINIIPFSAFQALQGVIKKDEILIKTSNLPLVKDTIETLIYEGTSPENKIRTYTRKLRLGLEALYRQIEQELSITRANVEELEKIILQMNVLISEKANRKNKLKDYAETQRTDMLAIIRKSLQNFQRELKEEVFALVESYKGTEFKHFIEKQIVSLVQKRISQWITSYSGPMNLMLSKLNHELANALARYFNTTMAFHGNSHVSTEFKGTPAKISIEADDISNVTMKAGLIAGGAAGLLMLVGGPLLLPLIGLAGMPYLQKAMLDNKLKEAKAKVLPELSNLINQNFNTLYGEIEKNMSTSVEQIVILNEQRFSEIFSAYKEEIEQNIMAKKTNQDSFLTEQKDLNCKKDLLTKLLQELKRG
;
A
#
# COMPACT_ATOMS: atom_id res chain seq x y z
N MET A 1 29.94 17.45 -23.47
CA MET A 1 28.51 17.55 -23.12
C MET A 1 27.80 16.35 -23.69
N MET A 2 27.08 15.62 -22.84
CA MET A 2 26.29 14.45 -23.20
C MET A 2 25.12 14.89 -24.12
N ASN A 3 24.93 14.23 -25.26
CA ASN A 3 23.76 14.49 -26.09
C ASN A 3 22.59 13.65 -25.56
N TYR A 4 21.67 14.32 -24.86
CA TYR A 4 20.53 13.67 -24.19
C TYR A 4 19.73 12.75 -25.12
N ASN A 5 19.35 13.26 -26.29
CA ASN A 5 18.51 12.51 -27.23
C ASN A 5 19.27 11.30 -27.78
N LEU A 6 20.57 11.44 -28.04
CA LEU A 6 21.40 10.32 -28.49
C LEU A 6 21.47 9.21 -27.43
N GLU A 7 21.65 9.57 -26.16
CA GLU A 7 21.75 8.60 -25.06
C GLU A 7 20.39 7.97 -24.74
N LYS A 8 19.31 8.76 -24.80
CA LYS A 8 17.93 8.28 -24.71
C LYS A 8 17.64 7.26 -25.82
N ASP A 9 18.02 7.56 -27.06
CA ASP A 9 17.84 6.65 -28.19
C ASP A 9 18.63 5.35 -28.02
N LYS A 10 19.84 5.39 -27.44
CA LYS A 10 20.61 4.18 -27.10
C LYS A 10 19.84 3.30 -26.10
N LEU A 11 19.30 3.87 -25.03
CA LEU A 11 18.52 3.10 -24.04
C LEU A 11 17.26 2.48 -24.66
N LEU A 12 16.55 3.22 -25.51
CA LEU A 12 15.38 2.71 -26.24
C LEU A 12 15.77 1.61 -27.23
N GLN A 13 16.94 1.70 -27.87
CA GLN A 13 17.47 0.63 -28.73
C GLN A 13 17.76 -0.65 -27.93
N VAL A 14 18.37 -0.53 -26.74
CA VAL A 14 18.60 -1.69 -25.85
C VAL A 14 17.27 -2.39 -25.51
N ILE A 15 16.24 -1.63 -25.13
CA ILE A 15 14.92 -2.20 -24.83
C ILE A 15 14.33 -2.91 -26.05
N LYS A 16 14.39 -2.27 -27.23
CA LYS A 16 13.90 -2.87 -28.49
C LYS A 16 14.60 -4.18 -28.84
N LEU A 17 15.90 -4.32 -28.55
CA LEU A 17 16.65 -5.56 -28.78
C LEU A 17 16.15 -6.69 -27.88
N VAL A 18 15.85 -6.39 -26.61
CA VAL A 18 15.24 -7.37 -25.68
C VAL A 18 13.85 -7.77 -26.14
N GLU A 19 13.01 -6.83 -26.58
CA GLU A 19 11.64 -7.11 -27.03
C GLU A 19 11.55 -7.99 -28.28
N ARG A 20 12.60 -8.01 -29.12
CA ARG A 20 12.65 -8.82 -30.35
C ARG A 20 12.91 -10.31 -30.12
N GLU A 21 13.48 -10.65 -28.97
CA GLU A 21 13.79 -12.04 -28.63
C GLU A 21 12.53 -12.82 -28.26
N ASN A 22 12.52 -14.12 -28.59
CA ASN A 22 11.41 -14.99 -28.25
C ASN A 22 11.55 -15.56 -26.84
N TRP A 23 10.93 -14.91 -25.86
CA TRP A 23 10.92 -15.33 -24.45
C TRP A 23 9.81 -16.35 -24.22
N SER A 24 10.17 -17.63 -24.08
CA SER A 24 9.20 -18.73 -24.03
C SER A 24 8.59 -18.91 -22.63
N LYS A 25 9.37 -18.70 -21.56
CA LYS A 25 8.94 -18.97 -20.18
C LYS A 25 8.14 -17.83 -19.57
N LYS A 26 7.18 -18.17 -18.69
CA LYS A 26 6.27 -17.22 -18.03
C LYS A 26 7.01 -16.12 -17.27
N LEU A 27 8.05 -16.48 -16.52
CA LEU A 27 8.84 -15.52 -15.74
C LEU A 27 9.67 -14.57 -16.63
N GLN A 28 10.26 -15.09 -17.71
CA GLN A 28 10.95 -14.26 -18.70
C GLN A 28 10.00 -13.21 -19.30
N LYS A 29 8.79 -13.62 -19.69
CA LYS A 29 7.75 -12.70 -20.22
C LYS A 29 7.36 -11.62 -19.21
N SER A 30 7.29 -11.94 -17.91
CA SER A 30 7.00 -10.96 -16.87
C SER A 30 8.11 -9.92 -16.74
N LEU A 31 9.37 -10.35 -16.68
CA LEU A 31 10.53 -9.45 -16.57
C LEU A 31 10.67 -8.56 -17.82
N VAL A 32 10.40 -9.13 -19.01
CA VAL A 32 10.39 -8.36 -20.26
C VAL A 32 9.29 -7.31 -20.24
N LYS A 33 8.10 -7.63 -19.72
CA LYS A 33 7.03 -6.64 -19.55
C LYS A 33 7.43 -5.47 -18.63
N GLU A 34 8.17 -5.74 -17.56
CA GLU A 34 8.72 -4.69 -16.69
C GLU A 34 9.72 -3.80 -17.42
N ILE A 35 10.62 -4.40 -18.21
CA ILE A 35 11.57 -3.67 -19.07
C ILE A 35 10.82 -2.85 -20.14
N SER A 36 9.76 -3.39 -20.74
CA SER A 36 8.91 -2.67 -21.71
C SER A 36 8.17 -1.50 -21.06
N ASN A 37 7.72 -1.61 -19.81
CA ASN A 37 7.11 -0.47 -19.11
C ASN A 37 8.08 0.70 -18.91
N LEU A 38 9.38 0.41 -18.76
CA LEU A 38 10.42 1.45 -18.68
C LEU A 38 10.54 2.25 -19.99
N LYS A 39 10.26 1.64 -21.14
CA LYS A 39 10.25 2.33 -22.45
C LYS A 39 9.34 3.54 -22.45
N ASN A 40 8.09 3.36 -22.01
CA ASN A 40 7.11 4.45 -21.92
C ASN A 40 7.61 5.57 -20.99
N THR A 41 8.30 5.20 -19.90
CA THR A 41 8.87 6.17 -18.96
C THR A 41 9.99 6.98 -19.62
N ILE A 42 10.88 6.32 -20.36
CA ILE A 42 11.98 6.98 -21.10
C ILE A 42 11.42 7.86 -22.22
N GLU A 43 10.42 7.38 -22.97
CA GLU A 43 9.82 8.10 -24.10
C GLU A 43 9.14 9.40 -23.64
N HIS A 44 8.33 9.34 -22.58
CA HIS A 44 7.59 10.49 -22.06
C HIS A 44 8.41 11.41 -21.14
N ASP A 45 9.50 10.91 -20.59
CA ASP A 45 10.51 11.71 -19.89
C ASP A 45 10.01 12.47 -18.65
N PHE A 46 9.02 11.89 -17.96
CA PHE A 46 8.46 12.48 -16.76
C PHE A 46 9.40 12.40 -15.57
N PHE A 47 9.42 13.45 -14.76
CA PHE A 47 10.06 13.47 -13.44
C PHE A 47 8.99 13.42 -12.36
N THR A 48 8.89 12.29 -11.68
CA THR A 48 7.78 12.00 -10.76
C THR A 48 8.15 12.34 -9.33
N VAL A 49 7.47 13.32 -8.75
CA VAL A 49 7.58 13.70 -7.35
C VAL A 49 6.37 13.15 -6.60
N VAL A 50 6.60 12.27 -5.63
CA VAL A 50 5.51 11.64 -4.85
C VAL A 50 5.48 12.23 -3.45
N VAL A 51 4.31 12.75 -3.05
CA VAL A 51 4.09 13.31 -1.72
C VAL A 51 3.47 12.27 -0.81
N LEU A 52 4.23 11.81 0.18
CA LEU A 52 3.87 10.78 1.14
C LEU A 52 3.77 11.37 2.55
N GLY A 53 3.14 10.63 3.45
CA GLY A 53 2.98 11.02 4.85
C GLY A 53 1.68 10.50 5.43
N GLU A 54 1.61 10.41 6.74
CA GLU A 54 0.46 9.87 7.46
C GLU A 54 -0.85 10.67 7.18
N PHE A 55 -2.01 10.11 7.51
CA PHE A 55 -3.25 10.90 7.45
C PHE A 55 -3.16 12.13 8.33
N LYS A 56 -3.80 13.21 7.88
CA LYS A 56 -3.87 14.51 8.58
C LYS A 56 -2.52 15.20 8.81
N ARG A 57 -1.46 14.81 8.08
CA ARG A 57 -0.18 15.53 8.05
C ARG A 57 -0.15 16.76 7.13
N GLY A 58 -1.30 17.14 6.55
CA GLY A 58 -1.42 18.35 5.70
C GLY A 58 -0.90 18.22 4.27
N LYS A 59 -0.83 17.01 3.69
CA LYS A 59 -0.35 16.76 2.30
C LYS A 59 -1.05 17.61 1.24
N SER A 60 -2.38 17.57 1.17
CA SER A 60 -3.12 18.34 0.16
C SER A 60 -3.01 19.86 0.41
N THR A 61 -2.95 20.30 1.67
CA THR A 61 -2.67 21.70 2.03
C THR A 61 -1.27 22.13 1.58
N PHE A 62 -0.27 21.28 1.78
CA PHE A 62 1.11 21.47 1.32
C PHE A 62 1.18 21.58 -0.21
N ILE A 63 0.52 20.67 -0.93
CA ILE A 63 0.46 20.71 -2.40
C ILE A 63 -0.26 21.97 -2.89
N ASN A 64 -1.37 22.36 -2.27
CA ASN A 64 -2.06 23.61 -2.60
C ASN A 64 -1.16 24.84 -2.40
N ALA A 65 -0.37 24.87 -1.33
CA ALA A 65 0.61 25.93 -1.09
C ALA A 65 1.70 25.96 -2.18
N LEU A 66 2.21 24.79 -2.58
CA LEU A 66 3.21 24.67 -3.66
C LEU A 66 2.66 25.15 -5.02
N LEU A 67 1.42 24.77 -5.34
CA LEU A 67 0.72 25.17 -6.57
C LEU A 67 0.25 26.63 -6.55
N GLU A 68 0.40 27.32 -5.41
CA GLU A 68 -0.10 28.66 -5.16
C GLU A 68 -1.61 28.80 -5.38
N SER A 69 -2.37 27.73 -5.10
CA SER A 69 -3.79 27.67 -5.39
C SER A 69 -4.52 26.68 -4.48
N ASN A 70 -5.76 27.00 -4.11
CA ASN A 70 -6.64 26.10 -3.37
C ASN A 70 -7.36 25.13 -4.33
N LEU A 71 -6.63 24.16 -4.88
CA LEU A 71 -7.12 23.23 -5.90
C LEU A 71 -7.63 21.91 -5.30
N LEU A 72 -6.81 21.26 -4.48
CA LEU A 72 -7.12 19.97 -3.88
C LEU A 72 -7.98 20.13 -2.61
N PRO A 73 -8.86 19.17 -2.29
CA PRO A 73 -9.69 19.24 -1.09
C PRO A 73 -8.87 19.19 0.23
N THR A 74 -9.14 20.10 1.17
CA THR A 74 -8.44 20.22 2.47
C THR A 74 -9.43 20.35 3.65
N ASN A 75 -10.03 19.25 4.10
CA ASN A 75 -10.88 19.15 5.30
C ASN A 75 -10.15 18.37 6.42
N VAL A 76 -10.72 18.46 7.63
CA VAL A 76 -10.23 17.80 8.86
C VAL A 76 -10.63 16.30 8.94
N THR A 77 -11.55 15.89 8.06
CA THR A 77 -11.95 14.52 7.69
C THR A 77 -11.11 14.02 6.50
N PRO A 78 -11.01 12.70 6.24
CA PRO A 78 -10.13 12.20 5.17
C PRO A 78 -10.49 12.83 3.83
N THR A 79 -9.60 13.62 3.22
CA THR A 79 -9.96 14.35 1.99
C THR A 79 -9.50 13.69 0.72
N THR A 80 -8.34 13.05 0.75
CA THR A 80 -7.76 12.36 -0.41
C THR A 80 -8.16 10.90 -0.38
N ALA A 81 -9.30 10.56 -1.00
CA ALA A 81 -9.71 9.17 -1.25
C ALA A 81 -8.96 8.55 -2.44
N THR A 82 -8.53 9.40 -3.38
CA THR A 82 -8.00 9.04 -4.69
C THR A 82 -6.55 9.53 -4.86
N ILE A 83 -5.77 8.90 -5.73
CA ILE A 83 -4.47 9.45 -6.15
C ILE A 83 -4.74 10.61 -7.10
N ASN A 84 -4.06 11.74 -6.88
CA ASN A 84 -4.08 12.84 -7.84
C ASN A 84 -2.71 12.96 -8.49
N ALA A 85 -2.65 12.77 -9.81
CA ALA A 85 -1.44 12.98 -10.60
C ALA A 85 -1.55 14.33 -11.33
N LEU A 86 -0.84 15.33 -10.84
CA LEU A 86 -0.84 16.69 -11.37
C LEU A 86 0.29 16.85 -12.38
N MET A 87 -0.04 17.42 -13.54
CA MET A 87 0.90 17.70 -14.63
C MET A 87 0.61 19.05 -15.26
N TYR A 88 1.61 19.64 -15.92
CA TYR A 88 1.43 20.91 -16.60
C TYR A 88 0.42 20.80 -17.74
N ASN A 89 -0.53 21.72 -17.77
CA ASN A 89 -1.39 21.97 -18.90
C ASN A 89 -1.80 23.45 -18.89
N GLU A 90 -1.93 24.08 -20.05
CA GLU A 90 -2.42 25.46 -20.17
C GLU A 90 -3.88 25.54 -19.71
N GLU A 91 -4.67 24.52 -20.05
CA GLU A 91 -6.07 24.40 -19.63
C GLU A 91 -6.19 23.61 -18.32
N LYS A 92 -7.11 24.05 -17.46
CA LYS A 92 -7.44 23.39 -16.19
C LYS A 92 -8.38 22.22 -16.45
N ILE A 93 -7.81 21.04 -16.69
CA ILE A 93 -8.57 19.82 -17.02
C ILE A 93 -8.36 18.73 -15.97
N ALA A 94 -9.40 17.95 -15.70
CA ALA A 94 -9.33 16.77 -14.86
C ALA A 94 -9.88 15.55 -15.62
N GLU A 95 -9.20 14.41 -15.49
CA GLU A 95 -9.63 13.13 -16.03
C GLU A 95 -9.60 12.09 -14.91
N VAL A 96 -10.77 11.64 -14.47
CA VAL A 96 -10.94 10.55 -13.53
C VAL A 96 -10.84 9.24 -14.28
N VAL A 97 -9.87 8.40 -13.91
CA VAL A 97 -9.65 7.08 -14.50
C VAL A 97 -10.17 6.02 -13.54
N TYR A 98 -11.10 5.19 -13.98
CA TYR A 98 -11.70 4.13 -13.18
C TYR A 98 -10.95 2.80 -13.38
N LYS A 99 -11.13 1.87 -12.46
CA LYS A 99 -10.42 0.58 -12.44
C LYS A 99 -10.77 -0.35 -13.61
N ASP A 100 -11.98 -0.25 -14.13
CA ASP A 100 -12.45 -0.96 -15.33
C ASP A 100 -11.95 -0.34 -16.65
N GLY A 101 -11.23 0.79 -16.57
CA GLY A 101 -10.61 1.48 -17.70
C GLY A 101 -11.45 2.59 -18.33
N HIS A 102 -12.68 2.85 -17.87
CA HIS A 102 -13.42 4.02 -18.36
C HIS A 102 -12.88 5.32 -17.74
N THR A 103 -13.17 6.45 -18.40
CA THR A 103 -12.68 7.77 -17.99
C THR A 103 -13.79 8.80 -17.98
N GLN A 104 -13.83 9.66 -16.95
CA GLN A 104 -14.70 10.83 -16.88
C GLN A 104 -13.86 12.10 -16.90
N LYS A 105 -14.17 13.02 -17.82
CA LYS A 105 -13.48 14.32 -17.92
C LYS A 105 -14.29 15.43 -17.26
N GLY A 106 -13.60 16.44 -16.76
CA GLY A 106 -14.19 17.66 -16.22
C GLY A 106 -13.14 18.76 -16.10
N ASP A 107 -13.53 19.90 -15.55
CA ASP A 107 -12.61 21.00 -15.28
C ASP A 107 -11.84 20.75 -13.97
N ALA A 108 -10.56 21.08 -13.93
CA ALA A 108 -9.74 20.99 -12.71
C ALA A 108 -10.08 22.13 -11.73
N THR A 109 -11.24 22.01 -11.08
CA THR A 109 -11.74 22.93 -10.07
C THR A 109 -11.91 22.22 -8.73
N LEU A 110 -11.84 22.98 -7.64
CA LEU A 110 -12.11 22.46 -6.30
C LEU A 110 -13.50 21.84 -6.20
N GLU A 111 -14.50 22.40 -6.88
CA GLU A 111 -15.87 21.89 -6.92
C GLU A 111 -15.94 20.50 -7.57
N PHE A 112 -15.31 20.33 -8.74
CA PHE A 112 -15.26 19.03 -9.43
C PHE A 112 -14.50 17.99 -8.60
N LEU A 113 -13.33 18.36 -8.08
CA LEU A 113 -12.49 17.44 -7.29
C LEU A 113 -13.11 17.09 -5.93
N ASN A 114 -13.88 18.00 -5.32
CA ASN A 114 -14.65 17.71 -4.11
C ASN A 114 -15.68 16.60 -4.34
N GLY A 115 -16.21 16.49 -5.57
CA GLY A 115 -17.09 15.40 -5.99
C GLY A 115 -16.45 14.01 -5.93
N PHE A 116 -15.12 13.92 -5.75
CA PHE A 116 -14.37 12.67 -5.62
C PHE A 116 -13.54 12.61 -4.33
N SER A 117 -13.82 13.49 -3.38
CA SER A 117 -13.24 13.47 -2.03
C SER A 117 -13.90 12.39 -1.16
N ALA A 118 -13.27 12.01 -0.04
CA ALA A 118 -13.84 10.94 0.80
C ALA A 118 -15.16 11.32 1.51
N ASP A 119 -15.53 12.61 1.53
CA ASP A 119 -16.80 13.11 2.07
C ASP A 119 -17.93 13.11 1.01
N SER A 120 -17.62 12.81 -0.25
CA SER A 120 -18.60 12.77 -1.35
C SER A 120 -19.34 11.42 -1.42
N SER A 121 -20.59 11.45 -1.89
CA SER A 121 -21.39 10.24 -2.15
C SER A 121 -20.98 9.49 -3.43
N ALA A 122 -19.87 9.89 -4.06
CA ALA A 122 -19.38 9.30 -5.28
C ALA A 122 -18.64 7.98 -5.02
N ASP A 123 -18.59 7.14 -6.04
CA ASP A 123 -17.92 5.83 -6.05
C ASP A 123 -16.40 5.96 -6.10
N THR A 124 -15.84 6.60 -5.07
CA THR A 124 -14.39 6.87 -4.94
C THR A 124 -13.56 5.61 -4.80
N GLU A 125 -14.18 4.48 -4.43
CA GLU A 125 -13.54 3.17 -4.32
C GLU A 125 -13.23 2.54 -5.69
N ASN A 126 -13.95 2.91 -6.75
CA ASN A 126 -13.73 2.40 -8.11
C ASN A 126 -12.82 3.29 -8.97
N ILE A 127 -12.33 4.39 -8.40
CA ILE A 127 -11.36 5.26 -9.04
C ILE A 127 -9.96 4.66 -8.90
N ASN A 128 -9.24 4.59 -10.01
CA ASN A 128 -7.84 4.20 -10.04
C ASN A 128 -6.94 5.41 -9.68
N TYR A 129 -7.08 6.51 -10.41
CA TYR A 129 -6.43 7.79 -10.13
C TYR A 129 -7.10 8.92 -10.92
N ILE A 130 -6.83 10.16 -10.52
CA ILE A 130 -7.29 11.36 -11.21
C ILE A 130 -6.07 12.05 -11.84
N LYS A 131 -6.10 12.27 -13.15
CA LYS A 131 -5.12 13.12 -13.83
C LYS A 131 -5.61 14.57 -13.78
N ILE A 132 -4.74 15.48 -13.38
CA ILE A 132 -5.06 16.90 -13.26
C ILE A 132 -4.04 17.68 -14.12
N GLY A 133 -4.52 18.29 -15.19
CA GLY A 133 -3.79 19.29 -15.95
C GLY A 133 -3.97 20.66 -15.29
N TYR A 134 -2.87 21.29 -14.89
CA TYR A 134 -2.91 22.58 -14.19
C TYR A 134 -1.75 23.51 -14.62
N PRO A 135 -2.00 24.81 -14.84
CA PRO A 135 -0.98 25.76 -15.29
C PRO A 135 -0.13 26.25 -14.11
N SER A 136 0.77 25.41 -13.61
CA SER A 136 1.73 25.76 -12.55
C SER A 136 3.16 25.69 -13.08
N GLU A 137 3.97 26.71 -12.77
CA GLU A 137 5.40 26.76 -13.10
C GLU A 137 6.16 25.54 -12.53
N LEU A 138 5.80 25.09 -11.32
CA LEU A 138 6.39 23.91 -10.68
C LEU A 138 6.21 22.63 -11.49
N LEU A 139 5.11 22.53 -12.25
CA LEU A 139 4.78 21.36 -13.05
C LEU A 139 5.39 21.40 -14.46
N ARG A 140 6.00 22.53 -14.85
CA ARG A 140 6.69 22.65 -16.15
C ARG A 140 7.86 21.67 -16.23
N ASN A 141 8.40 21.50 -17.44
CA ASN A 141 9.52 20.59 -17.72
C ASN A 141 9.21 19.11 -17.43
N HIS A 142 7.96 18.69 -17.67
CA HIS A 142 7.50 17.29 -17.54
C HIS A 142 7.55 16.76 -16.09
N VAL A 143 7.25 17.62 -15.11
CA VAL A 143 7.11 17.19 -13.71
C VAL A 143 5.71 16.65 -13.47
N ILE A 144 5.63 15.48 -12.83
CA ILE A 144 4.38 14.93 -12.30
C ILE A 144 4.45 15.00 -10.78
N LEU A 145 3.54 15.77 -10.19
CA LEU A 145 3.36 15.80 -8.73
C LEU A 145 2.22 14.86 -8.36
N VAL A 146 2.50 13.87 -7.51
CA VAL A 146 1.53 12.87 -7.09
C VAL A 146 1.12 13.12 -5.64
N ASP A 147 -0.14 13.50 -5.43
CA ASP A 147 -0.78 13.48 -4.10
C ASP A 147 -1.27 12.07 -3.81
N THR A 148 -0.76 11.45 -2.75
CA THR A 148 -1.23 10.13 -2.32
C THR A 148 -2.19 10.26 -1.15
N PRO A 149 -3.18 9.37 -1.03
CA PRO A 149 -3.86 9.15 0.25
C PRO A 149 -2.84 8.90 1.37
N GLY A 150 -3.19 9.23 2.62
CA GLY A 150 -2.27 9.02 3.76
C GLY A 150 -1.88 7.56 3.99
N VAL A 151 -0.81 7.33 4.75
CA VAL A 151 -0.29 5.97 5.00
C VAL A 151 -0.83 5.26 6.27
N SER A 152 -1.64 5.90 7.13
CA SER A 152 -2.13 5.30 8.41
C SER A 152 -3.58 4.80 8.52
N ASP A 153 -4.49 5.17 7.63
CA ASP A 153 -5.82 4.58 7.42
C ASP A 153 -5.74 3.61 6.24
N MET A 154 -5.28 2.40 6.52
CA MET A 154 -6.16 1.22 6.63
C MET A 154 -7.40 1.11 5.73
N ASN A 155 -7.35 1.62 4.50
CA ASN A 155 -8.08 1.03 3.39
C ASN A 155 -7.09 0.28 2.52
N GLN A 156 -7.28 -1.03 2.37
CA GLN A 156 -6.40 -1.93 1.60
C GLN A 156 -6.14 -1.44 0.16
N GLN A 157 -7.07 -0.67 -0.42
CA GLN A 157 -6.92 -0.09 -1.74
C GLN A 157 -5.83 1.00 -1.80
N ARG A 158 -5.60 1.75 -0.72
CA ARG A 158 -4.66 2.90 -0.66
C ARG A 158 -3.20 2.45 -0.48
N VAL A 159 -3.01 1.34 0.20
CA VAL A 159 -1.70 0.67 0.36
C VAL A 159 -1.23 0.11 -1.00
N GLN A 160 -2.14 -0.47 -1.78
CA GLN A 160 -1.85 -1.02 -3.12
C GLN A 160 -1.46 0.07 -4.14
N VAL A 161 -2.15 1.20 -4.07
CA VAL A 161 -1.89 2.42 -4.83
C VAL A 161 -0.51 3.02 -4.54
N THR A 162 -0.10 3.06 -3.27
CA THR A 162 1.24 3.53 -2.88
C THR A 162 2.32 2.62 -3.48
N TYR A 163 2.07 1.31 -3.56
CA TYR A 163 2.97 0.36 -4.22
C TYR A 163 3.08 0.54 -5.75
N ASP A 164 2.10 1.14 -6.42
CA ASP A 164 2.15 1.38 -7.87
C ASP A 164 2.89 2.67 -8.25
N PHE A 165 2.99 3.64 -7.34
CA PHE A 165 3.59 4.96 -7.59
C PHE A 165 4.94 5.15 -6.91
N VAL A 166 5.18 4.55 -5.74
CA VAL A 166 6.48 4.61 -5.05
C VAL A 166 7.63 4.09 -5.93
N PRO A 167 7.52 2.92 -6.62
CA PRO A 167 8.58 2.47 -7.53
C PRO A 167 8.81 3.38 -8.75
N LYS A 168 7.85 4.25 -9.08
CA LYS A 168 7.94 5.21 -10.18
C LYS A 168 8.48 6.57 -9.74
N ALA A 169 8.56 6.83 -8.44
CA ALA A 169 9.04 8.09 -7.89
C ALA A 169 10.53 8.31 -8.23
N ASP A 170 10.87 9.52 -8.66
CA ASP A 170 12.25 9.98 -8.78
C ASP A 170 12.69 10.73 -7.51
N VAL A 171 11.75 11.41 -6.86
CA VAL A 171 11.90 12.05 -5.54
C VAL A 171 10.66 11.78 -4.70
N VAL A 172 10.86 11.53 -3.42
CA VAL A 172 9.79 11.45 -2.43
C VAL A 172 9.85 12.66 -1.50
N ILE A 173 8.71 13.32 -1.32
CA ILE A 173 8.52 14.32 -0.27
C ILE A 173 7.72 13.64 0.84
N PHE A 174 8.34 13.46 2.01
CA PHE A 174 7.73 12.77 3.14
C PHE A 174 7.32 13.77 4.22
N LEU A 175 6.02 13.99 4.39
CA LEU A 175 5.48 14.89 5.40
C LEU A 175 5.36 14.17 6.74
N LEU A 176 6.01 14.76 7.73
CA LEU A 176 5.90 14.45 9.15
C LEU A 176 5.12 15.55 9.86
N ASP A 177 4.64 15.26 11.06
CA ASP A 177 4.09 16.27 11.98
C ASP A 177 5.14 16.60 13.01
N ALA A 178 5.53 17.87 13.10
CA ALA A 178 6.53 18.35 14.04
C ALA A 178 6.12 18.10 15.51
N THR A 179 4.82 18.11 15.81
CA THR A 179 4.30 17.89 17.18
C THR A 179 4.29 16.42 17.59
N SER A 180 4.35 15.49 16.63
CA SER A 180 4.33 14.05 16.87
C SER A 180 5.16 13.30 15.82
N PRO A 181 6.48 13.55 15.79
CA PRO A 181 7.28 13.16 14.66
C PRO A 181 7.64 11.67 14.67
N LEU A 182 7.66 11.13 13.46
CA LEU A 182 8.07 9.76 13.13
C LEU A 182 7.39 8.71 14.02
N LYS A 183 6.08 8.53 13.82
CA LYS A 183 5.36 7.41 14.42
C LYS A 183 5.92 6.08 13.94
N ARG A 184 5.68 5.02 14.71
CA ARG A 184 6.10 3.66 14.36
C ARG A 184 5.66 3.25 12.95
N THR A 185 4.44 3.60 12.55
CA THR A 185 3.89 3.32 11.21
C THR A 185 4.64 4.07 10.10
N GLU A 186 4.99 5.34 10.32
CA GLU A 186 5.80 6.14 9.39
C GLU A 186 7.22 5.55 9.27
N LYS A 187 7.81 5.14 10.40
CA LYS A 187 9.11 4.46 10.44
C LYS A 187 9.10 3.15 9.66
N GLU A 188 8.18 2.25 9.96
CA GLU A 188 8.04 0.96 9.27
C GLU A 188 7.81 1.17 7.77
N PHE A 189 7.01 2.15 7.38
CA PHE A 189 6.79 2.47 5.97
C PHE A 189 8.07 2.92 5.26
N ILE A 190 8.86 3.80 5.87
CA ILE A 190 10.13 4.27 5.30
C ILE A 190 11.11 3.08 5.13
N GLU A 191 11.28 2.27 6.16
CA GLU A 191 12.20 1.12 6.17
C GLU A 191 11.77 0.04 5.16
N ASP A 192 10.50 -0.38 5.22
CA ASP A 192 10.00 -1.52 4.46
C ASP A 192 9.64 -1.17 3.00
N HIS A 193 9.41 0.11 2.68
CA HIS A 193 8.84 0.52 1.39
C HIS A 193 9.57 1.65 0.64
N LEU A 194 10.32 2.52 1.30
CA LEU A 194 11.12 3.51 0.56
C LEU A 194 12.53 2.99 0.33
N LEU A 195 13.20 2.63 1.43
CA LEU A 195 14.58 2.15 1.40
C LEU A 195 14.73 0.84 0.63
N LYS A 196 13.83 -0.11 0.87
CA LYS A 196 13.86 -1.42 0.21
C LYS A 196 13.71 -1.36 -1.32
N TYR A 197 13.01 -0.34 -1.84
CA TYR A 197 12.83 -0.14 -3.28
C TYR A 197 13.92 0.77 -3.89
N GLY A 198 14.95 1.14 -3.12
CA GLY A 198 16.08 1.93 -3.59
C GLY A 198 15.73 3.39 -3.87
N ILE A 199 14.78 3.95 -3.11
CA ILE A 199 14.50 5.39 -3.13
C ILE A 199 15.51 6.07 -2.21
N GLU A 200 16.48 6.74 -2.84
CA GLU A 200 17.59 7.41 -2.13
C GLU A 200 17.32 8.90 -1.93
N LYS A 201 16.47 9.51 -2.76
CA LYS A 201 16.13 10.94 -2.71
C LYS A 201 14.83 11.19 -1.97
N ILE A 202 14.92 11.46 -0.69
CA ILE A 202 13.79 11.77 0.19
C ILE A 202 14.00 13.15 0.80
N ILE A 203 13.00 14.02 0.68
CA ILE A 203 12.93 15.29 1.41
C ILE A 203 11.93 15.12 2.54
N PHE A 204 12.35 15.36 3.78
CA PHE A 204 11.45 15.36 4.92
C PHE A 204 10.89 16.76 5.15
N ILE A 205 9.58 16.86 5.32
CA ILE A 205 8.91 18.10 5.67
C ILE A 205 8.35 17.94 7.08
N ALA A 206 8.88 18.67 8.06
CA ALA A 206 8.32 18.74 9.40
C ALA A 206 7.18 19.77 9.40
N ASN A 207 5.98 19.32 9.09
CA ASN A 207 4.80 20.18 8.95
C ASN A 207 4.18 20.54 10.31
N ARG A 208 3.32 21.57 10.35
CA ARG A 208 2.71 22.15 11.57
C ARG A 208 3.75 22.79 12.50
N PHE A 209 4.83 23.31 11.91
CA PHE A 209 5.89 23.96 12.67
C PHE A 209 5.43 25.26 13.33
N ASP A 210 4.32 25.84 12.87
CA ASP A 210 3.65 26.98 13.52
C ASP A 210 3.05 26.66 14.90
N GLU A 211 2.99 25.38 15.27
CA GLU A 211 2.56 24.94 16.60
C GLU A 211 3.73 24.69 17.56
N ILE A 212 4.98 24.85 17.09
CA ILE A 212 6.19 24.72 17.90
C ILE A 212 6.56 26.10 18.44
N GLU A 213 6.92 26.17 19.72
CA GLU A 213 7.38 27.41 20.33
C GLU A 213 8.82 27.73 19.87
N GLU A 214 9.14 29.02 19.68
CA GLU A 214 10.44 29.45 19.12
C GLU A 214 11.65 28.88 19.90
N GLU A 215 11.51 28.68 21.21
CA GLU A 215 12.57 28.13 22.06
C GLU A 215 12.79 26.61 21.89
N ASP A 216 11.80 25.89 21.36
CA ASP A 216 11.81 24.43 21.18
C ASP A 216 12.18 24.00 19.74
N GLU A 217 12.25 24.94 18.78
CA GLU A 217 12.43 24.62 17.35
C GLU A 217 13.67 23.77 17.07
N GLU A 218 14.81 24.13 17.67
CA GLU A 218 16.07 23.42 17.49
C GLU A 218 16.00 22.00 18.09
N GLU A 219 15.46 21.86 19.31
CA GLU A 219 15.32 20.57 19.99
C GLU A 219 14.41 19.62 19.20
N VAL A 220 13.27 20.12 18.70
CA VAL A 220 12.33 19.32 17.90
C VAL A 220 13.01 18.84 16.62
N LEU A 221 13.71 19.71 15.89
CA LEU A 221 14.40 19.32 14.66
C LEU A 221 15.52 18.29 14.92
N GLU A 222 16.27 18.45 16.01
CA GLU A 222 17.29 17.48 16.42
C GLU A 222 16.68 16.12 16.77
N ASP A 223 15.57 16.07 17.51
CA ASP A 223 14.88 14.82 17.83
C ASP A 223 14.39 14.12 16.55
N ILE A 224 13.82 14.86 15.59
CA ILE A 224 13.39 14.28 14.32
C ILE A 224 14.58 13.69 13.55
N LYS A 225 15.67 14.45 13.40
CA LYS A 225 16.89 13.99 12.72
C LYS A 225 17.45 12.74 13.39
N LYS A 226 17.50 12.71 14.72
CA LYS A 226 17.96 11.55 15.50
C LYS A 226 17.09 10.32 15.24
N ARG A 227 15.76 10.46 15.28
CA ARG A 227 14.82 9.36 15.01
C ARG A 227 14.91 8.84 13.57
N LEU A 228 15.06 9.74 12.61
CA LEU A 228 15.28 9.39 11.21
C LEU A 228 16.61 8.64 11.05
N SER A 229 17.74 9.17 11.57
CA SER A 229 19.05 8.49 11.45
C SER A 229 19.06 7.08 12.05
N ALA A 230 18.33 6.86 13.15
CA ALA A 230 18.17 5.52 13.72
C ALA A 230 17.40 4.53 12.81
N SER A 231 16.58 5.06 11.89
CA SER A 231 15.80 4.28 10.91
C SER A 231 16.56 4.10 9.60
N PHE A 232 17.36 5.09 9.22
CA PHE A 232 18.29 5.04 8.09
C PHE A 232 19.66 4.55 8.57
N GLN A 233 19.82 3.24 8.83
CA GLN A 233 21.08 2.64 9.35
C GLN A 233 22.35 2.89 8.49
N GLN A 234 22.23 3.57 7.34
CA GLN A 234 23.31 3.91 6.42
C GLN A 234 23.43 5.42 6.11
N MET A 235 22.56 6.29 6.66
CA MET A 235 22.66 7.74 6.46
C MET A 235 23.17 8.41 7.74
N GLU A 236 24.24 9.18 7.61
CA GLU A 236 24.67 10.11 8.65
C GLU A 236 23.61 11.21 8.84
N GLN A 237 23.52 11.80 10.05
CA GLN A 237 22.52 12.84 10.35
C GLN A 237 22.62 14.04 9.39
N GLU A 238 23.82 14.34 8.89
CA GLU A 238 24.08 15.40 7.91
C GLU A 238 23.46 15.12 6.53
N GLY A 239 23.17 13.85 6.20
CA GLY A 239 22.54 13.45 4.95
C GLY A 239 21.00 13.54 4.93
N ILE A 240 20.37 13.82 6.08
CA ILE A 240 18.91 13.88 6.21
C ILE A 240 18.43 15.30 5.94
N ASN A 241 17.87 15.52 4.76
CA ASN A 241 17.26 16.80 4.40
C ASN A 241 15.88 16.92 5.04
N ILE A 242 15.78 17.68 6.13
CA ILE A 242 14.52 18.01 6.82
C ILE A 242 14.27 19.51 6.84
N ILE A 243 13.07 19.91 6.45
CA ILE A 243 12.67 21.32 6.37
C ILE A 243 11.50 21.57 7.33
N PRO A 244 11.64 22.47 8.33
CA PRO A 244 10.50 22.93 9.13
C PRO A 244 9.53 23.72 8.25
N PHE A 245 8.24 23.42 8.33
CA PHE A 245 7.25 24.00 7.42
C PHE A 245 5.87 24.19 8.07
N SER A 246 5.15 25.22 7.67
CA SER A 246 3.73 25.37 7.98
C SER A 246 2.90 25.43 6.69
N ALA A 247 2.33 24.29 6.28
CA ALA A 247 1.46 24.24 5.11
C ALA A 247 0.24 25.16 5.25
N PHE A 248 -0.26 25.32 6.48
CA PHE A 248 -1.40 26.19 6.76
C PHE A 248 -1.04 27.67 6.54
N GLN A 249 0.03 28.16 7.18
CA GLN A 249 0.49 29.53 7.00
C GLN A 249 0.90 29.80 5.54
N ALA A 250 1.59 28.86 4.89
CA ALA A 250 1.99 28.97 3.49
C ALA A 250 0.78 29.16 2.57
N LEU A 251 -0.25 28.31 2.69
CA LEU A 251 -1.45 28.42 1.88
C LEU A 251 -2.22 29.72 2.16
N GLN A 252 -2.37 30.10 3.44
CA GLN A 252 -3.00 31.37 3.81
C GLN A 252 -2.23 32.57 3.26
N GLY A 253 -0.91 32.54 3.36
CA GLY A 253 0.00 33.57 2.85
C GLY A 253 -0.17 33.76 1.35
N VAL A 254 -0.17 32.66 0.58
CA VAL A 254 -0.38 32.75 -0.87
C VAL A 254 -1.77 33.24 -1.24
N ILE A 255 -2.83 32.70 -0.62
CA ILE A 255 -4.22 33.11 -0.92
C ILE A 255 -4.44 34.59 -0.59
N LYS A 256 -3.91 35.07 0.54
CA LYS A 256 -4.06 36.45 1.01
C LYS A 256 -3.00 37.40 0.45
N LYS A 257 -2.00 36.89 -0.27
CA LYS A 257 -0.80 37.62 -0.70
C LYS A 257 -0.05 38.28 0.45
N ASP A 258 0.05 37.56 1.57
CA ASP A 258 0.79 37.99 2.76
C ASP A 258 2.21 37.43 2.71
N GLU A 259 3.16 38.28 2.34
CA GLU A 259 4.58 37.91 2.20
C GLU A 259 5.22 37.47 3.52
N ILE A 260 4.71 37.95 4.66
CA ILE A 260 5.23 37.57 5.98
C ILE A 260 4.89 36.11 6.23
N LEU A 261 3.61 35.73 6.06
CA LEU A 261 3.19 34.32 6.22
C LEU A 261 3.89 33.38 5.22
N ILE A 262 4.11 33.83 3.98
CA ILE A 262 4.87 33.05 2.99
C ILE A 262 6.29 32.81 3.49
N LYS A 263 6.94 33.83 4.03
CA LYS A 263 8.33 33.73 4.50
C LYS A 263 8.44 32.90 5.79
N THR A 264 7.60 33.16 6.78
CA THR A 264 7.64 32.45 8.09
C THR A 264 7.22 30.99 7.95
N SER A 265 6.39 30.65 6.96
CA SER A 265 6.03 29.26 6.69
C SER A 265 7.13 28.40 6.06
N ASN A 266 8.26 29.01 5.64
CA ASN A 266 9.35 28.40 4.86
C ASN A 266 8.97 27.93 3.44
N LEU A 267 7.88 28.45 2.85
CA LEU A 267 7.50 28.12 1.46
C LEU A 267 8.60 28.41 0.43
N PRO A 268 9.34 29.54 0.49
CA PRO A 268 10.44 29.79 -0.44
C PRO A 268 11.53 28.71 -0.38
N LEU A 269 11.95 28.32 0.82
CA LEU A 269 12.98 27.30 1.01
C LEU A 269 12.54 25.93 0.46
N VAL A 270 11.28 25.54 0.70
CA VAL A 270 10.73 24.30 0.15
C VAL A 270 10.69 24.35 -1.38
N LYS A 271 10.23 25.47 -1.96
CA LYS A 271 10.20 25.65 -3.42
C LYS A 271 11.60 25.59 -4.03
N ASP A 272 12.55 26.35 -3.51
CA ASP A 272 13.94 26.34 -3.98
C ASP A 272 14.56 24.95 -3.89
N THR A 273 14.29 24.20 -2.81
CA THR A 273 14.80 22.83 -2.64
C THR A 273 14.18 21.88 -3.67
N ILE A 274 12.85 21.94 -3.86
CA ILE A 274 12.16 21.09 -4.84
C ILE A 274 12.60 21.46 -6.26
N GLU A 275 12.71 22.75 -6.59
CA GLU A 275 13.17 23.23 -7.89
C GLU A 275 14.61 22.83 -8.17
N THR A 276 15.50 22.92 -7.18
CA THR A 276 16.89 22.44 -7.30
C THR A 276 16.92 20.94 -7.57
N LEU A 277 16.14 20.14 -6.82
CA LEU A 277 16.07 18.70 -7.02
C LEU A 277 15.39 18.29 -8.33
N ILE A 278 14.39 19.05 -8.76
CA ILE A 278 13.78 18.91 -10.08
C ILE A 278 14.82 19.28 -11.12
N TYR A 279 15.53 20.39 -11.02
CA TYR A 279 16.53 20.80 -12.01
C TYR A 279 17.67 19.79 -12.10
N GLU A 280 18.24 19.39 -10.97
CA GLU A 280 19.24 18.33 -10.91
C GLU A 280 18.67 17.01 -11.42
N GLY A 281 17.50 16.59 -10.95
CA GLY A 281 16.89 15.31 -11.30
C GLY A 281 16.40 15.24 -12.74
N THR A 282 15.98 16.37 -13.31
CA THR A 282 15.58 16.54 -14.70
C THR A 282 16.76 16.86 -15.62
N SER A 283 17.94 17.10 -15.06
CA SER A 283 19.17 17.22 -15.85
C SER A 283 19.28 15.98 -16.75
N PRO A 284 19.51 16.19 -18.06
CA PRO A 284 19.75 15.13 -19.01
C PRO A 284 20.65 13.99 -18.50
N GLU A 285 21.75 14.36 -17.83
CA GLU A 285 22.76 13.41 -17.34
C GLU A 285 22.20 12.52 -16.21
N ASN A 286 21.45 13.12 -15.28
CA ASN A 286 20.86 12.40 -14.16
C ASN A 286 19.67 11.53 -14.60
N LYS A 287 18.86 12.00 -15.55
CA LYS A 287 17.78 11.21 -16.15
C LYS A 287 18.33 9.96 -16.84
N ILE A 288 19.34 10.13 -17.70
CA ILE A 288 19.97 8.98 -18.37
C ILE A 288 20.59 8.03 -17.35
N ARG A 289 21.27 8.52 -16.30
CA ARG A 289 21.80 7.66 -15.24
C ARG A 289 20.70 6.83 -14.56
N THR A 290 19.57 7.45 -14.23
CA THR A 290 18.42 6.77 -13.60
C THR A 290 17.82 5.71 -14.52
N TYR A 291 17.58 6.04 -15.79
CA TYR A 291 17.04 5.09 -16.77
C TYR A 291 18.01 3.93 -17.03
N THR A 292 19.30 4.23 -17.15
CA THR A 292 20.37 3.23 -17.30
C THR A 292 20.39 2.26 -16.13
N ARG A 293 20.30 2.76 -14.88
CA ARG A 293 20.24 1.92 -13.68
C ARG A 293 19.01 1.01 -13.67
N LYS A 294 17.82 1.57 -13.90
CA LYS A 294 16.54 0.82 -13.92
C LYS A 294 16.59 -0.29 -14.99
N LEU A 295 17.08 0.04 -16.19
CA LEU A 295 17.25 -0.92 -17.28
C LEU A 295 18.26 -2.02 -16.93
N ARG A 296 19.41 -1.65 -16.35
CA ARG A 296 20.46 -2.59 -15.95
C ARG A 296 19.93 -3.63 -14.95
N LEU A 297 19.16 -3.20 -13.94
CA LEU A 297 18.56 -4.12 -12.97
C LEU A 297 17.62 -5.15 -13.63
N GLY A 298 16.79 -4.70 -14.57
CA GLY A 298 15.91 -5.59 -15.36
C GLY A 298 16.71 -6.59 -16.20
N LEU A 299 17.74 -6.12 -16.91
CA LEU A 299 18.63 -6.97 -17.72
C LEU A 299 19.41 -7.97 -16.87
N GLU A 300 19.91 -7.56 -15.71
CA GLU A 300 20.59 -8.46 -14.78
C GLU A 300 19.65 -9.55 -14.24
N ALA A 301 18.38 -9.21 -13.96
CA ALA A 301 17.38 -10.20 -13.55
C ALA A 301 17.10 -11.22 -14.67
N LEU A 302 16.97 -10.75 -15.91
CA LEU A 302 16.77 -11.61 -17.08
C LEU A 302 18.02 -12.47 -17.38
N TYR A 303 19.22 -11.91 -17.23
CA TYR A 303 20.48 -12.62 -17.41
C TYR A 303 20.62 -13.77 -16.41
N ARG A 304 20.32 -13.50 -15.13
CA ARG A 304 20.35 -14.53 -14.08
C ARG A 304 19.38 -15.67 -14.37
N GLN A 305 18.19 -15.35 -14.89
CA GLN A 305 17.21 -16.35 -15.30
C GLN A 305 17.76 -17.25 -16.41
N ILE A 306 18.39 -16.68 -17.44
CA ILE A 306 19.00 -17.45 -18.53
C ILE A 306 20.21 -18.28 -18.05
N GLU A 307 21.03 -17.76 -17.13
CA GLU A 307 22.12 -18.54 -16.54
C GLU A 307 21.62 -19.76 -15.77
N GLN A 308 20.51 -19.63 -15.04
CA GLN A 308 19.91 -20.76 -14.34
C GLN A 308 19.47 -21.85 -15.32
N GLU A 309 18.77 -21.46 -16.39
CA GLU A 309 18.33 -22.41 -17.42
C GLU A 309 19.54 -23.09 -18.07
N LEU A 310 20.58 -22.33 -18.43
CA LEU A 310 21.83 -22.89 -18.93
C LEU A 310 22.51 -23.83 -17.95
N SER A 311 22.41 -23.61 -16.64
CA SER A 311 23.00 -24.50 -15.63
C SER A 311 22.29 -25.86 -15.59
N ILE A 312 20.96 -25.85 -15.62
CA ILE A 312 20.12 -27.07 -15.65
C ILE A 312 20.36 -27.82 -16.96
N THR A 313 20.34 -27.09 -18.07
CA THR A 313 20.67 -27.64 -19.39
C THR A 313 22.08 -28.23 -19.33
N ARG A 314 23.13 -27.53 -18.89
CA ARG A 314 24.52 -28.04 -18.89
C ARG A 314 24.77 -29.22 -17.95
N ALA A 315 24.04 -29.33 -16.84
CA ALA A 315 24.24 -30.38 -15.85
C ALA A 315 24.14 -31.78 -16.49
N ASN A 316 25.01 -32.70 -16.07
CA ASN A 316 24.95 -34.07 -16.58
C ASN A 316 23.77 -34.83 -15.95
N VAL A 317 23.44 -36.01 -16.49
CA VAL A 317 22.29 -36.80 -16.01
C VAL A 317 22.43 -37.16 -14.54
N GLU A 318 23.64 -37.51 -14.07
CA GLU A 318 23.89 -37.89 -12.67
C GLU A 318 23.67 -36.71 -11.70
N GLU A 319 24.09 -35.50 -12.10
CA GLU A 319 23.87 -34.26 -11.35
C GLU A 319 22.37 -33.94 -11.25
N LEU A 320 21.64 -34.05 -12.36
CA LEU A 320 20.19 -33.83 -12.38
C LEU A 320 19.44 -34.90 -11.57
N GLU A 321 19.85 -36.17 -11.64
CA GLU A 321 19.28 -37.26 -10.84
C GLU A 321 19.52 -37.05 -9.33
N LYS A 322 20.69 -36.52 -8.95
CA LYS A 322 20.98 -36.12 -7.56
C LYS A 322 20.05 -35.01 -7.09
N ILE A 323 19.74 -34.03 -7.95
CA ILE A 323 18.77 -32.97 -7.63
C ILE A 323 17.37 -33.57 -7.45
N ILE A 324 16.92 -34.45 -8.35
CA ILE A 324 15.62 -35.14 -8.20
C ILE A 324 15.56 -35.92 -6.89
N LEU A 325 16.65 -36.57 -6.48
CA LEU A 325 16.71 -37.29 -5.21
C LEU A 325 16.57 -36.34 -4.02
N GLN A 326 17.27 -35.20 -4.01
CA GLN A 326 17.10 -34.17 -2.98
C GLN A 326 15.66 -33.60 -2.97
N MET A 327 15.08 -33.40 -4.15
CA MET A 327 13.70 -32.95 -4.28
C MET A 327 12.70 -33.98 -3.74
N ASN A 328 12.93 -35.27 -3.95
CA ASN A 328 12.08 -36.33 -3.39
C ASN A 328 12.13 -36.37 -1.85
N VAL A 329 13.28 -36.06 -1.24
CA VAL A 329 13.39 -35.88 0.22
C VAL A 329 12.55 -34.68 0.70
N LEU A 330 12.57 -33.56 -0.03
CA LEU A 330 11.72 -32.39 0.28
C LEU A 330 10.22 -32.69 0.19
N ILE A 331 9.82 -33.59 -0.72
CA ILE A 331 8.44 -34.07 -0.82
C ILE A 331 8.09 -34.94 0.39
N SER A 332 8.98 -35.82 0.83
CA SER A 332 8.72 -36.69 1.99
C SER A 332 8.63 -35.91 3.31
N GLU A 333 9.31 -34.77 3.41
CA GLU A 333 9.23 -33.85 4.57
C GLU A 333 7.99 -32.92 4.57
N LYS A 334 7.13 -32.97 3.54
CA LYS A 334 5.99 -32.06 3.36
C LYS A 334 5.09 -31.95 4.60
N ALA A 335 4.80 -33.06 5.28
CA ALA A 335 3.95 -33.06 6.46
C ALA A 335 4.58 -32.27 7.63
N ASN A 336 5.88 -32.46 7.87
CA ASN A 336 6.61 -31.77 8.94
C ASN A 336 6.69 -30.27 8.67
N ARG A 337 6.96 -29.88 7.42
CA ARG A 337 6.99 -28.46 7.00
C ARG A 337 5.63 -27.81 7.17
N LYS A 338 4.55 -28.45 6.69
CA LYS A 338 3.18 -27.94 6.84
C LYS A 338 2.81 -27.69 8.30
N ASN A 339 3.20 -28.59 9.21
CA ASN A 339 2.97 -28.42 10.64
C ASN A 339 3.72 -27.20 11.19
N LYS A 340 5.01 -27.02 10.86
CA LYS A 340 5.78 -25.85 11.28
C LYS A 340 5.20 -24.52 10.79
N LEU A 341 4.73 -24.48 9.54
CA LEU A 341 4.07 -23.28 9.02
C LEU A 341 2.76 -23.00 9.73
N LYS A 342 1.97 -24.05 10.04
CA LYS A 342 0.75 -23.93 10.81
C LYS A 342 1.03 -23.38 12.21
N ASP A 343 2.04 -23.91 12.91
CA ASP A 343 2.41 -23.45 14.26
C ASP A 343 2.85 -21.98 14.27
N TYR A 344 3.63 -21.57 13.27
CA TYR A 344 4.00 -20.16 13.09
C TYR A 344 2.78 -19.29 12.83
N ALA A 345 1.91 -19.71 11.91
CA ALA A 345 0.72 -18.97 11.52
C ALA A 345 -0.29 -18.84 12.68
N GLU A 346 -0.45 -19.87 13.51
CA GLU A 346 -1.27 -19.84 14.73
C GLU A 346 -0.70 -18.90 15.79
N THR A 347 0.64 -18.87 15.93
CA THR A 347 1.32 -17.92 16.82
C THR A 347 1.01 -16.49 16.38
N GLN A 348 1.22 -16.20 15.08
CA GLN A 348 0.91 -14.89 14.51
C GLN A 348 -0.58 -14.54 14.69
N ARG A 349 -1.50 -15.47 14.39
CA ARG A 349 -2.94 -15.27 14.61
C ARG A 349 -3.26 -14.87 16.05
N THR A 350 -2.65 -15.52 17.02
CA THR A 350 -2.83 -15.23 18.44
C THR A 350 -2.39 -13.81 18.77
N ASP A 351 -1.22 -13.39 18.27
CA ASP A 351 -0.72 -12.02 18.43
C ASP A 351 -1.66 -11.00 17.76
N MET A 352 -2.16 -11.30 16.56
CA MET A 352 -3.12 -10.45 15.87
C MET A 352 -4.38 -10.26 16.69
N LEU A 353 -5.00 -11.35 17.17
CA LEU A 353 -6.21 -11.30 17.99
C LEU A 353 -6.00 -10.54 19.29
N ALA A 354 -4.83 -10.63 19.92
CA ALA A 354 -4.52 -9.85 21.12
C ALA A 354 -4.57 -8.33 20.85
N ILE A 355 -4.03 -7.89 19.70
CA ILE A 355 -4.08 -6.48 19.28
C ILE A 355 -5.53 -6.06 18.99
N ILE A 356 -6.29 -6.89 18.26
CA ILE A 356 -7.69 -6.58 17.95
C ILE A 356 -8.51 -6.48 19.23
N ARG A 357 -8.35 -7.43 20.14
CA ARG A 357 -9.07 -7.47 21.41
C ARG A 357 -8.85 -6.18 22.20
N LYS A 358 -7.60 -5.71 22.28
CA LYS A 358 -7.27 -4.46 22.96
C LYS A 358 -7.91 -3.23 22.29
N SER A 359 -7.88 -3.17 20.97
CA SER A 359 -8.54 -2.11 20.19
C SER A 359 -10.05 -2.09 20.42
N LEU A 360 -10.68 -3.27 20.34
CA LEU A 360 -12.11 -3.44 20.53
C LEU A 360 -12.56 -3.10 21.96
N GLN A 361 -11.75 -3.44 22.97
CA GLN A 361 -12.00 -3.06 24.36
C GLN A 361 -11.96 -1.55 24.59
N ASN A 362 -10.98 -0.86 23.98
CA ASN A 362 -10.90 0.60 24.06
C ASN A 362 -12.12 1.26 23.39
N PHE A 363 -12.46 0.82 22.18
CA PHE A 363 -13.66 1.28 21.47
C PHE A 363 -14.94 1.03 22.27
N GLN A 364 -15.06 -0.13 22.92
CA GLN A 364 -16.20 -0.46 23.77
C GLN A 364 -16.36 0.52 24.92
N ARG A 365 -15.24 0.87 25.57
CA ARG A 365 -15.23 1.82 26.68
C ARG A 365 -15.67 3.20 26.21
N GLU A 366 -15.07 3.71 25.13
CA GLU A 366 -15.40 5.02 24.56
C GLU A 366 -16.87 5.12 24.14
N LEU A 367 -17.39 4.07 23.47
CA LEU A 367 -18.79 4.02 23.08
C LEU A 367 -19.73 4.03 24.28
N LYS A 368 -19.39 3.30 25.35
CA LYS A 368 -20.19 3.32 26.58
C LYS A 368 -20.20 4.70 27.23
N GLU A 369 -19.05 5.35 27.35
CA GLU A 369 -18.92 6.69 27.91
C GLU A 369 -19.75 7.71 27.10
N GLU A 370 -19.68 7.64 25.76
CA GLU A 370 -20.46 8.48 24.85
C GLU A 370 -21.97 8.25 25.00
N VAL A 371 -22.41 6.99 24.97
CA VAL A 371 -23.84 6.64 25.17
C VAL A 371 -24.33 7.08 26.54
N PHE A 372 -23.54 6.87 27.60
CA PHE A 372 -23.91 7.24 28.96
C PHE A 372 -24.07 8.75 29.09
N ALA A 373 -23.11 9.54 28.58
CA ALA A 373 -23.17 10.99 28.60
C ALA A 373 -24.40 11.54 27.87
N LEU A 374 -24.77 10.94 26.72
CA LEU A 374 -25.96 11.32 25.97
C LEU A 374 -27.26 10.99 26.70
N VAL A 375 -27.36 9.82 27.32
CA VAL A 375 -28.54 9.44 28.12
C VAL A 375 -28.66 10.33 29.36
N GLU A 376 -27.56 10.61 30.06
CA GLU A 376 -27.55 11.46 31.25
C GLU A 376 -27.91 12.92 30.94
N SER A 377 -27.41 13.47 29.84
CA SER A 377 -27.65 14.85 29.43
C SER A 377 -29.03 15.10 28.81
N TYR A 378 -29.77 14.06 28.40
CA TYR A 378 -31.08 14.20 27.76
C TYR A 378 -32.13 14.87 28.67
N LYS A 379 -32.85 15.89 28.19
CA LYS A 379 -33.88 16.63 28.95
C LYS A 379 -35.26 16.69 28.27
N GLY A 380 -35.43 16.02 27.13
CA GLY A 380 -36.67 16.06 26.35
C GLY A 380 -37.80 15.19 26.92
N THR A 381 -38.98 15.29 26.32
CA THR A 381 -40.18 14.50 26.69
C THR A 381 -40.25 13.15 25.98
N GLU A 382 -39.59 13.00 24.82
CA GLU A 382 -39.66 11.79 23.99
C GLU A 382 -38.50 10.81 24.25
N PHE A 383 -38.24 10.47 25.51
CA PHE A 383 -37.09 9.64 25.89
C PHE A 383 -37.06 8.27 25.19
N LYS A 384 -38.24 7.67 24.95
CA LYS A 384 -38.36 6.42 24.20
C LYS A 384 -37.81 6.54 22.77
N HIS A 385 -38.24 7.57 22.04
CA HIS A 385 -37.80 7.82 20.66
C HIS A 385 -36.29 8.09 20.60
N PHE A 386 -35.78 8.85 21.58
CA PHE A 386 -34.36 9.11 21.73
C PHE A 386 -33.54 7.81 21.84
N ILE A 387 -33.96 6.85 22.67
CA ILE A 387 -33.29 5.56 22.79
C ILE A 387 -33.43 4.74 21.49
N GLU A 388 -34.63 4.58 20.96
CA GLU A 388 -34.91 3.69 19.81
C GLU A 388 -34.31 4.17 18.49
N LYS A 389 -34.11 5.48 18.32
CA LYS A 389 -33.61 6.06 17.06
C LYS A 389 -32.22 6.63 17.22
N GLN A 390 -32.02 7.54 18.16
CA GLN A 390 -30.76 8.30 18.23
C GLN A 390 -29.63 7.45 18.83
N ILE A 391 -29.86 6.77 19.96
CA ILE A 391 -28.84 5.89 20.56
C ILE A 391 -28.54 4.70 19.65
N VAL A 392 -29.57 4.04 19.09
CA VAL A 392 -29.38 2.92 18.16
C VAL A 392 -28.57 3.36 16.93
N SER A 393 -28.94 4.47 16.28
CA SER A 393 -28.24 4.98 15.11
C SER A 393 -26.79 5.37 15.43
N LEU A 394 -26.54 5.96 16.60
CA LEU A 394 -25.19 6.27 17.06
C LEU A 394 -24.36 5.01 17.22
N VAL A 395 -24.84 4.03 17.98
CA VAL A 395 -24.14 2.75 18.20
C VAL A 395 -23.86 2.07 16.85
N GLN A 396 -24.85 2.04 15.96
CA GLN A 396 -24.69 1.52 14.61
C GLN A 396 -23.55 2.21 13.87
N LYS A 397 -23.60 3.55 13.77
CA LYS A 397 -22.62 4.36 13.07
C LYS A 397 -21.22 4.17 13.66
N ARG A 398 -21.09 4.17 14.98
CA ARG A 398 -19.79 4.02 15.66
C ARG A 398 -19.19 2.64 15.45
N ILE A 399 -19.98 1.57 15.53
CA ILE A 399 -19.49 0.21 15.23
C ILE A 399 -19.09 0.09 13.76
N SER A 400 -19.90 0.61 12.83
CA SER A 400 -19.57 0.63 11.40
C SER A 400 -18.27 1.38 11.11
N GLN A 401 -18.08 2.55 11.73
CA GLN A 401 -16.85 3.33 11.62
C GLN A 401 -15.64 2.54 12.14
N TRP A 402 -15.77 1.89 13.30
CA TRP A 402 -14.71 1.07 13.87
C TRP A 402 -14.35 -0.10 12.93
N ILE A 403 -15.33 -0.86 12.46
CA ILE A 403 -15.11 -1.98 11.52
C ILE A 403 -14.39 -1.49 10.27
N THR A 404 -14.83 -0.37 9.70
CA THR A 404 -14.23 0.21 8.49
C THR A 404 -12.77 0.58 8.75
N SER A 405 -12.50 1.31 9.83
CA SER A 405 -11.15 1.73 10.22
C SER A 405 -10.20 0.57 10.56
N TYR A 406 -10.74 -0.53 11.10
CA TYR A 406 -9.94 -1.65 11.58
C TYR A 406 -9.91 -2.85 10.61
N SER A 407 -10.52 -2.71 9.43
CA SER A 407 -10.44 -3.69 8.36
C SER A 407 -9.06 -3.69 7.68
N GLY A 408 -8.49 -2.52 7.38
CA GLY A 408 -7.17 -2.42 6.75
C GLY A 408 -5.98 -2.93 7.57
N PRO A 409 -5.84 -2.69 8.90
CA PRO A 409 -4.71 -3.20 9.65
C PRO A 409 -4.74 -4.71 9.74
N MET A 410 -5.93 -5.26 9.97
CA MET A 410 -6.16 -6.70 10.01
C MET A 410 -5.69 -7.36 8.71
N ASN A 411 -6.05 -6.76 7.58
CA ASN A 411 -5.63 -7.23 6.27
C ASN A 411 -4.14 -7.04 5.99
N LEU A 412 -3.53 -5.94 6.44
CA LEU A 412 -2.09 -5.73 6.35
C LEU A 412 -1.33 -6.81 7.13
N MET A 413 -1.80 -7.15 8.33
CA MET A 413 -1.22 -8.19 9.18
C MET A 413 -1.35 -9.57 8.52
N LEU A 414 -2.50 -9.89 7.92
CA LEU A 414 -2.69 -11.11 7.11
C LEU A 414 -1.77 -11.14 5.88
N SER A 415 -1.61 -10.02 5.18
CA SER A 415 -0.71 -9.90 4.03
C SER A 415 0.76 -10.06 4.43
N LYS A 416 1.15 -9.51 5.59
CA LYS A 416 2.49 -9.67 6.15
C LYS A 416 2.76 -11.14 6.49
N LEU A 417 1.83 -11.82 7.16
CA LEU A 417 1.92 -13.25 7.43
C LEU A 417 2.10 -14.05 6.13
N ASN A 418 1.27 -13.77 5.12
CA ASN A 418 1.37 -14.42 3.80
C ASN A 418 2.78 -14.24 3.18
N HIS A 419 3.31 -13.01 3.19
CA HIS A 419 4.63 -12.70 2.67
C HIS A 419 5.75 -13.37 3.48
N GLU A 420 5.64 -13.44 4.81
CA GLU A 420 6.62 -14.11 5.68
C GLU A 420 6.66 -15.63 5.44
N LEU A 421 5.49 -16.27 5.31
CA LEU A 421 5.39 -17.68 4.98
C LEU A 421 5.97 -17.98 3.59
N ALA A 422 5.64 -17.15 2.58
CA ALA A 422 6.20 -17.28 1.23
C ALA A 422 7.73 -17.18 1.23
N ASN A 423 8.29 -16.23 1.99
CA ASN A 423 9.75 -16.09 2.11
C ASN A 423 10.40 -17.24 2.89
N ALA A 424 9.75 -17.74 3.94
CA ALA A 424 10.24 -18.89 4.68
C ALA A 424 10.32 -20.13 3.77
N LEU A 425 9.28 -20.36 2.97
CA LEU A 425 9.22 -21.42 1.98
C LEU A 425 10.30 -21.28 0.90
N ALA A 426 10.48 -20.07 0.36
CA ALA A 426 11.53 -19.80 -0.63
C ALA A 426 12.93 -20.02 -0.06
N ARG A 427 13.19 -19.58 1.18
CA ARG A 427 14.46 -19.83 1.87
C ARG A 427 14.69 -21.31 2.10
N TYR A 428 13.68 -22.03 2.57
CA TYR A 428 13.75 -23.48 2.79
C TYR A 428 14.08 -24.23 1.49
N PHE A 429 13.43 -23.88 0.38
CA PHE A 429 13.77 -24.43 -0.94
C PHE A 429 15.23 -24.14 -1.30
N ASN A 430 15.63 -22.86 -1.24
CA ASN A 430 16.95 -22.43 -1.66
C ASN A 430 18.09 -23.06 -0.84
N THR A 431 17.95 -23.14 0.49
CA THR A 431 18.95 -23.77 1.35
C THR A 431 19.12 -25.25 1.05
N THR A 432 18.03 -25.95 0.73
CA THR A 432 18.10 -27.38 0.40
C THR A 432 18.62 -27.63 -1.03
N MET A 433 18.36 -26.71 -1.95
CA MET A 433 18.77 -26.80 -3.36
C MET A 433 20.17 -26.20 -3.64
N ALA A 434 20.93 -25.84 -2.60
CA ALA A 434 22.19 -25.10 -2.65
C ALA A 434 23.34 -25.74 -3.46
N PHE A 435 23.12 -26.89 -4.12
CA PHE A 435 24.09 -27.51 -5.01
C PHE A 435 24.04 -26.96 -6.45
N HIS A 436 23.05 -26.14 -6.81
CA HIS A 436 23.01 -25.41 -8.08
C HIS A 436 22.89 -23.92 -7.78
N GLY A 437 23.92 -23.15 -8.17
CA GLY A 437 24.11 -21.75 -7.81
C GLY A 437 22.85 -20.90 -7.96
N ASN A 438 22.56 -20.11 -6.92
CA ASN A 438 21.52 -19.08 -6.88
C ASN A 438 20.15 -19.50 -7.45
N SER A 439 19.45 -20.41 -6.78
CA SER A 439 18.06 -20.73 -7.11
C SER A 439 17.15 -19.50 -6.89
N HIS A 440 16.63 -18.95 -7.99
CA HIS A 440 15.81 -17.73 -8.04
C HIS A 440 14.32 -17.94 -7.76
N VAL A 441 13.96 -19.08 -7.17
CA VAL A 441 12.59 -19.42 -6.74
C VAL A 441 12.00 -18.36 -5.80
N SER A 442 12.85 -17.61 -5.08
CA SER A 442 12.43 -16.46 -4.28
C SER A 442 11.63 -15.40 -5.06
N THR A 443 11.88 -15.19 -6.36
CA THR A 443 11.16 -14.20 -7.18
C THR A 443 9.75 -14.68 -7.59
N GLU A 444 9.55 -15.99 -7.80
CA GLU A 444 8.21 -16.55 -8.07
C GLU A 444 7.34 -16.60 -6.81
N PHE A 445 7.93 -16.82 -5.63
CA PHE A 445 7.22 -16.70 -4.35
C PHE A 445 6.93 -15.23 -3.98
N LYS A 446 7.79 -14.28 -4.38
CA LYS A 446 7.63 -12.84 -4.10
C LYS A 446 6.73 -12.10 -5.12
N GLY A 447 6.69 -12.56 -6.38
CA GLY A 447 6.20 -11.80 -7.54
C GLY A 447 4.68 -11.67 -7.68
N THR A 448 3.92 -12.13 -6.71
CA THR A 448 2.50 -11.78 -6.57
C THR A 448 2.16 -12.10 -5.13
N PRO A 449 1.70 -11.16 -4.30
CA PRO A 449 0.84 -11.55 -3.20
C PRO A 449 -0.17 -12.51 -3.83
N ALA A 450 -0.43 -13.68 -3.23
CA ALA A 450 -1.70 -14.31 -3.53
C ALA A 450 -2.71 -13.17 -3.34
N LYS A 451 -3.26 -12.63 -4.44
CA LYS A 451 -4.44 -11.80 -4.37
C LYS A 451 -5.41 -12.78 -3.75
N ILE A 452 -5.55 -12.72 -2.43
CA ILE A 452 -6.85 -12.89 -1.83
C ILE A 452 -7.59 -11.68 -2.41
N SER A 453 -8.03 -11.83 -3.66
CA SER A 453 -8.85 -10.88 -4.37
C SER A 453 -10.16 -10.90 -3.61
N ILE A 454 -10.23 -10.08 -2.58
CA ILE A 454 -11.48 -9.42 -2.27
C ILE A 454 -11.56 -8.34 -3.35
N GLU A 455 -11.92 -8.77 -4.57
CA GLU A 455 -12.30 -7.86 -5.63
C GLU A 455 -13.55 -7.13 -5.13
N ALA A 456 -13.44 -5.81 -5.03
CA ALA A 456 -14.57 -4.91 -4.79
C ALA A 456 -15.41 -4.71 -6.07
N ASP A 457 -15.10 -5.43 -7.15
CA ASP A 457 -15.78 -5.35 -8.44
C ASP A 457 -16.84 -6.45 -8.56
N ASP A 458 -17.84 -6.46 -7.67
CA ASP A 458 -19.17 -7.01 -8.00
C ASP A 458 -20.26 -6.57 -6.98
N ILE A 459 -20.42 -5.26 -6.77
CA ILE A 459 -21.39 -4.73 -5.79
C ILE A 459 -22.82 -4.60 -6.37
N SER A 460 -23.07 -4.95 -7.64
CA SER A 460 -24.41 -4.76 -8.22
C SER A 460 -25.26 -6.00 -8.46
N ASN A 461 -24.84 -7.25 -8.15
CA ASN A 461 -25.74 -8.39 -8.42
C ASN A 461 -25.64 -9.64 -7.53
N VAL A 462 -25.11 -9.54 -6.31
CA VAL A 462 -25.17 -10.65 -5.33
C VAL A 462 -25.84 -10.20 -4.03
N THR A 463 -27.02 -9.60 -4.15
CA THR A 463 -27.95 -9.41 -3.01
C THR A 463 -28.63 -10.72 -2.58
N MET A 464 -28.30 -11.84 -3.21
CA MET A 464 -28.90 -13.15 -2.95
C MET A 464 -27.88 -14.25 -3.24
N LYS A 465 -27.51 -15.03 -2.20
CA LYS A 465 -26.72 -16.29 -2.24
C LYS A 465 -25.18 -16.14 -2.15
N ALA A 466 -24.67 -15.83 -0.96
CA ALA A 466 -23.68 -16.66 -0.25
C ALA A 466 -23.08 -15.86 0.92
N GLY A 467 -23.52 -16.17 2.15
CA GLY A 467 -22.69 -15.91 3.32
C GLY A 467 -21.41 -16.73 3.23
N LEU A 468 -20.36 -16.22 3.89
CA LEU A 468 -19.09 -16.87 4.29
C LEU A 468 -17.79 -16.59 3.52
N ILE A 469 -17.77 -16.05 2.29
CA ILE A 469 -16.48 -15.93 1.57
C ILE A 469 -16.18 -14.50 1.04
N ALA A 470 -17.16 -13.60 0.98
CA ALA A 470 -16.99 -12.19 0.58
C ALA A 470 -16.98 -11.17 1.75
N GLY A 471 -17.04 -11.64 3.01
CA GLY A 471 -17.59 -10.87 4.14
C GLY A 471 -16.65 -10.55 5.29
N GLY A 472 -15.53 -9.86 5.04
CA GLY A 472 -14.71 -9.28 6.13
C GLY A 472 -15.43 -8.09 6.78
N ALA A 473 -15.21 -6.88 6.26
CA ALA A 473 -15.93 -5.70 6.73
C ALA A 473 -17.42 -5.76 6.39
N ALA A 474 -17.79 -6.22 5.18
CA ALA A 474 -19.19 -6.31 4.74
C ALA A 474 -20.02 -7.30 5.58
N GLY A 475 -19.44 -8.44 5.96
CA GLY A 475 -20.09 -9.42 6.84
C GLY A 475 -20.27 -8.88 8.26
N LEU A 476 -19.26 -8.20 8.79
CA LEU A 476 -19.35 -7.52 10.09
C LEU A 476 -20.36 -6.36 10.07
N LEU A 477 -20.43 -5.59 8.99
CA LEU A 477 -21.41 -4.51 8.79
C LEU A 477 -22.85 -5.04 8.66
N MET A 478 -23.05 -6.22 8.06
CA MET A 478 -24.35 -6.89 8.03
C MET A 478 -24.82 -7.27 9.44
N LEU A 479 -23.90 -7.69 10.32
CA LEU A 479 -24.24 -7.97 11.72
C LEU A 479 -24.73 -6.72 12.46
N VAL A 480 -24.12 -5.57 12.14
CA VAL A 480 -24.48 -4.25 12.69
C VAL A 480 -25.90 -3.82 12.30
N GLY A 481 -26.38 -4.15 11.09
CA GLY A 481 -27.75 -3.82 10.65
C GLY A 481 -28.84 -4.77 11.15
N GLY A 482 -28.49 -5.94 11.71
CA GLY A 482 -29.45 -6.98 12.09
C GLY A 482 -29.28 -7.49 13.53
N PRO A 483 -28.65 -8.67 13.77
CA PRO A 483 -28.64 -9.34 15.08
C PRO A 483 -28.07 -8.53 16.24
N LEU A 484 -27.07 -7.67 16.00
CA LEU A 484 -26.47 -6.86 17.08
C LEU A 484 -27.42 -5.77 17.60
N LEU A 485 -28.22 -5.13 16.76
CA LEU A 485 -29.04 -3.98 17.18
C LEU A 485 -30.46 -4.36 17.59
N LEU A 486 -30.95 -5.55 17.22
CA LEU A 486 -32.26 -6.06 17.61
C LEU A 486 -32.53 -5.97 19.13
N PRO A 487 -31.60 -6.33 20.03
CA PRO A 487 -31.81 -6.17 21.46
C PRO A 487 -31.95 -4.70 21.92
N LEU A 488 -31.24 -3.77 21.28
CA LEU A 488 -31.32 -2.34 21.58
C LEU A 488 -32.66 -1.73 21.15
N ILE A 489 -33.21 -2.20 20.03
CA ILE A 489 -34.54 -1.83 19.55
C ILE A 489 -35.63 -2.38 20.49
N GLY A 490 -35.43 -3.56 21.06
CA GLY A 490 -36.38 -4.19 22.01
C GLY A 490 -36.38 -3.59 23.42
N LEU A 491 -35.36 -2.83 23.81
CA LEU A 491 -35.17 -2.32 25.18
C LEU A 491 -36.30 -1.38 25.63
N ALA A 492 -36.84 -0.57 24.72
CA ALA A 492 -37.99 0.29 24.96
C ALA A 492 -39.35 -0.45 24.96
N GLY A 493 -39.34 -1.74 24.58
CA GLY A 493 -40.47 -2.66 24.67
C GLY A 493 -40.62 -3.34 26.04
N MET A 494 -39.59 -3.27 26.90
CA MET A 494 -39.60 -3.94 28.20
C MET A 494 -40.66 -3.35 29.15
N PRO A 495 -41.56 -4.17 29.74
CA PRO A 495 -42.72 -3.68 30.50
C PRO A 495 -42.38 -2.71 31.65
N TYR A 496 -41.27 -2.96 32.36
CA TYR A 496 -40.84 -2.15 33.49
C TYR A 496 -40.20 -0.81 33.07
N LEU A 497 -39.61 -0.75 31.87
CA LEU A 497 -39.06 0.46 31.26
C LEU A 497 -40.18 1.31 30.65
N GLN A 498 -41.14 0.68 29.97
CA GLN A 498 -42.35 1.34 29.50
C GLN A 498 -43.09 2.02 30.65
N LYS A 499 -43.28 1.31 31.78
CA LYS A 499 -43.91 1.88 32.97
C LYS A 499 -43.16 3.11 33.51
N ALA A 500 -41.83 3.04 33.60
CA ALA A 500 -41.00 4.17 34.06
C ALA A 500 -41.03 5.38 33.09
N MET A 501 -41.15 5.11 31.78
CA MET A 501 -41.26 6.14 30.75
C MET A 501 -42.67 6.77 30.67
N LEU A 502 -43.72 5.97 30.91
CA LEU A 502 -45.13 6.40 30.93
C LEU A 502 -45.45 7.29 32.15
N ASP A 503 -44.81 7.05 33.30
CA ASP A 503 -45.01 7.82 34.53
C ASP A 503 -44.40 9.24 34.48
N ASN A 504 -43.84 9.69 33.35
CA ASN A 504 -43.07 10.95 33.20
C ASN A 504 -41.87 11.08 34.16
N LYS A 505 -41.38 9.95 34.71
CA LYS A 505 -40.25 9.90 35.64
C LYS A 505 -38.95 9.69 34.88
N LEU A 506 -38.48 10.71 34.17
CA LEU A 506 -37.26 10.66 33.35
C LEU A 506 -36.04 10.15 34.15
N LYS A 507 -35.89 10.56 35.41
CA LYS A 507 -34.79 10.13 36.29
C LYS A 507 -34.81 8.62 36.57
N GLU A 508 -36.00 8.06 36.79
CA GLU A 508 -36.18 6.61 37.02
C GLU A 508 -35.96 5.80 35.74
N ALA A 509 -36.45 6.33 34.60
CA ALA A 509 -36.22 5.71 33.29
C ALA A 509 -34.73 5.64 32.95
N LYS A 510 -33.96 6.73 33.12
CA LYS A 510 -32.50 6.75 32.91
C LYS A 510 -31.76 5.73 33.79
N ALA A 511 -32.08 5.67 35.08
CA ALA A 511 -31.45 4.75 36.03
C ALA A 511 -31.66 3.27 35.66
N LYS A 512 -32.78 2.94 35.01
CA LYS A 512 -33.08 1.58 34.52
C LYS A 512 -32.50 1.29 33.14
N VAL A 513 -32.41 2.28 32.26
CA VAL A 513 -31.91 2.10 30.87
C VAL A 513 -30.38 1.93 30.83
N LEU A 514 -29.62 2.68 31.64
CA LEU A 514 -28.15 2.67 31.57
C LEU A 514 -27.51 1.28 31.80
N PRO A 515 -27.91 0.49 32.82
CA PRO A 515 -27.37 -0.86 33.01
C PRO A 515 -27.71 -1.81 31.86
N GLU A 516 -28.94 -1.73 31.35
CA GLU A 516 -29.40 -2.55 30.22
C GLU A 516 -28.64 -2.22 28.93
N LEU A 517 -28.46 -0.93 28.61
CA LEU A 517 -27.64 -0.50 27.47
C LEU A 517 -26.20 -0.99 27.58
N SER A 518 -25.60 -0.91 28.78
CA SER A 518 -24.24 -1.42 29.01
C SER A 518 -24.14 -2.92 28.76
N ASN A 519 -25.13 -3.70 29.22
CA ASN A 519 -25.17 -5.14 29.01
C ASN A 519 -25.33 -5.50 27.53
N LEU A 520 -26.22 -4.80 26.82
CA LEU A 520 -26.40 -5.01 25.39
C LEU A 520 -25.16 -4.65 24.58
N ILE A 521 -24.51 -3.53 24.90
CA ILE A 521 -23.22 -3.16 24.30
C ILE A 521 -22.18 -4.25 24.60
N ASN A 522 -22.14 -4.85 25.80
CA ASN A 522 -21.24 -5.96 26.09
C ASN A 522 -21.47 -7.19 25.21
N GLN A 523 -22.73 -7.62 25.13
CA GLN A 523 -23.11 -8.80 24.34
C GLN A 523 -22.76 -8.62 22.86
N ASN A 524 -23.09 -7.45 22.32
CA ASN A 524 -22.78 -7.08 20.95
C ASN A 524 -21.29 -7.13 20.63
N PHE A 525 -20.45 -6.62 21.53
CA PHE A 525 -19.00 -6.64 21.34
C PHE A 525 -18.42 -8.05 21.45
N ASN A 526 -18.96 -8.90 22.32
CA ASN A 526 -18.56 -10.30 22.39
C ASN A 526 -18.91 -11.05 21.10
N THR A 527 -20.11 -10.84 20.55
CA THR A 527 -20.52 -11.39 19.25
C THR A 527 -19.61 -10.90 18.13
N LEU A 528 -19.34 -9.58 18.08
CA LEU A 528 -18.43 -8.99 17.10
C LEU A 528 -17.03 -9.60 17.18
N TYR A 529 -16.49 -9.76 18.39
CA TYR A 529 -15.19 -10.39 18.61
C TYR A 529 -15.16 -11.85 18.15
N GLY A 530 -16.18 -12.63 18.49
CA GLY A 530 -16.26 -14.05 18.10
C GLY A 530 -16.28 -14.24 16.58
N GLU A 531 -16.97 -13.36 15.85
CA GLU A 531 -16.99 -13.39 14.39
C GLU A 531 -15.65 -12.95 13.78
N ILE A 532 -14.98 -11.96 14.37
CA ILE A 532 -13.61 -11.59 13.96
C ILE A 532 -12.65 -12.76 14.18
N GLU A 533 -12.71 -13.42 15.33
CA GLU A 533 -11.86 -14.56 15.66
C GLU A 533 -12.04 -15.72 14.67
N LYS A 534 -13.30 -16.06 14.38
CA LYS A 534 -13.65 -17.08 13.38
C LYS A 534 -13.12 -16.72 11.99
N ASN A 535 -13.36 -15.50 11.53
CA ASN A 535 -12.92 -15.03 10.21
C ASN A 535 -11.39 -15.03 10.09
N MET A 536 -10.69 -14.59 11.14
CA MET A 536 -9.23 -14.59 11.16
C MET A 536 -8.68 -16.02 11.13
N SER A 537 -9.28 -16.94 11.89
CA SER A 537 -8.91 -18.36 11.87
C SER A 537 -8.99 -18.96 10.47
N THR A 538 -10.13 -18.77 9.79
CA THR A 538 -10.30 -19.23 8.40
C THR A 538 -9.31 -18.58 7.45
N SER A 539 -9.06 -17.27 7.58
CA SER A 539 -8.13 -16.54 6.71
C SER A 539 -6.70 -17.05 6.86
N VAL A 540 -6.24 -17.26 8.09
CA VAL A 540 -4.91 -17.78 8.41
C VAL A 540 -4.75 -19.21 7.87
N GLU A 541 -5.77 -20.06 8.06
CA GLU A 541 -5.77 -21.41 7.51
C GLU A 541 -5.65 -21.41 5.98
N GLN A 542 -6.43 -20.56 5.30
CA GLN A 542 -6.35 -20.41 3.84
C GLN A 542 -4.98 -19.91 3.38
N ILE A 543 -4.38 -18.95 4.08
CA ILE A 543 -3.03 -18.46 3.77
C ILE A 543 -2.02 -19.61 3.82
N VAL A 544 -2.06 -20.46 4.84
CA VAL A 544 -1.17 -21.62 4.97
C VAL A 544 -1.41 -22.61 3.83
N ILE A 545 -2.67 -22.93 3.53
CA ILE A 545 -3.05 -23.86 2.45
C ILE A 545 -2.55 -23.36 1.09
N LEU A 546 -2.84 -22.10 0.75
CA LEU A 546 -2.47 -21.49 -0.53
C LEU A 546 -0.95 -21.41 -0.70
N ASN A 547 -0.21 -21.06 0.35
CA ASN A 547 1.26 -21.04 0.28
C ASN A 547 1.85 -22.43 0.07
N GLU A 548 1.33 -23.46 0.76
CA GLU A 548 1.76 -24.84 0.55
C GLU A 548 1.37 -25.38 -0.83
N GLN A 549 0.20 -25.02 -1.36
CA GLN A 549 -0.21 -25.36 -2.71
C GLN A 549 0.72 -24.72 -3.75
N ARG A 550 0.92 -23.40 -3.68
CA ARG A 550 1.84 -22.68 -4.57
C ARG A 550 3.26 -23.22 -4.48
N PHE A 551 3.72 -23.55 -3.28
CA PHE A 551 5.00 -24.21 -3.12
C PHE A 551 5.04 -25.54 -3.84
N SER A 552 4.02 -26.38 -3.65
CA SER A 552 3.92 -27.68 -4.30
C SER A 552 3.87 -27.57 -5.83
N GLU A 553 3.21 -26.54 -6.38
CA GLU A 553 3.12 -26.28 -7.82
C GLU A 553 4.46 -25.82 -8.41
N ILE A 554 5.12 -24.83 -7.81
CA ILE A 554 6.45 -24.37 -8.24
C ILE A 554 7.44 -25.53 -8.15
N PHE A 555 7.35 -26.29 -7.06
CA PHE A 555 8.19 -27.44 -6.82
C PHE A 555 7.98 -28.54 -7.86
N SER A 556 6.73 -28.87 -8.20
CA SER A 556 6.44 -29.89 -9.21
C SER A 556 6.86 -29.43 -10.60
N ALA A 557 6.60 -28.17 -10.97
CA ALA A 557 7.02 -27.60 -12.24
C ALA A 557 8.55 -27.65 -12.41
N TYR A 558 9.29 -27.30 -11.36
CA TYR A 558 10.76 -27.38 -11.39
C TYR A 558 11.25 -28.83 -11.48
N LYS A 559 10.57 -29.76 -10.80
CA LYS A 559 10.89 -31.19 -10.86
C LYS A 559 10.63 -31.74 -12.26
N GLU A 560 9.48 -31.44 -12.84
CA GLU A 560 9.10 -31.83 -14.20
C GLU A 560 10.08 -31.27 -15.23
N GLU A 561 10.52 -30.03 -15.08
CA GLU A 561 11.55 -29.43 -15.94
C GLU A 561 12.86 -30.22 -15.91
N ILE A 562 13.31 -30.63 -14.73
CA ILE A 562 14.52 -31.45 -14.58
C ILE A 562 14.31 -32.85 -15.16
N GLU A 563 13.17 -33.49 -14.89
CA GLU A 563 12.84 -34.82 -15.43
C GLU A 563 12.74 -34.81 -16.96
N GLN A 564 12.13 -33.78 -17.55
CA GLN A 564 12.10 -33.57 -19.00
C GLN A 564 13.52 -33.39 -19.56
N ASN A 565 14.38 -32.60 -18.89
CA ASN A 565 15.78 -32.45 -19.29
C ASN A 565 16.54 -33.79 -19.22
N ILE A 566 16.34 -34.60 -18.18
CA ILE A 566 16.92 -35.95 -18.07
C ILE A 566 16.43 -36.83 -19.22
N MET A 567 15.12 -36.88 -19.48
CA MET A 567 14.53 -37.67 -20.55
C MET A 567 15.05 -37.24 -21.93
N ALA A 568 15.07 -35.93 -22.20
CA ALA A 568 15.58 -35.37 -23.45
C ALA A 568 17.06 -35.69 -23.65
N LYS A 569 17.90 -35.57 -22.61
CA LYS A 569 19.32 -35.96 -22.65
C LYS A 569 19.53 -37.45 -22.92
N LYS A 570 18.60 -38.31 -22.47
CA LYS A 570 18.65 -39.76 -22.70
C LYS A 570 18.13 -40.18 -24.09
N THR A 571 17.29 -39.37 -24.75
CA THR A 571 16.58 -39.76 -26.00
C THR A 571 16.92 -38.94 -27.24
N ASN A 572 17.33 -37.67 -27.12
CA ASN A 572 17.54 -36.79 -28.29
C ASN A 572 18.53 -35.64 -28.00
N GLN A 573 19.83 -35.87 -28.22
CA GLN A 573 20.91 -34.90 -27.98
C GLN A 573 20.83 -33.63 -28.85
N ASP A 574 20.24 -33.68 -30.05
CA ASP A 574 20.25 -32.56 -31.01
C ASP A 574 19.29 -31.42 -30.62
N SER A 575 18.15 -31.76 -29.99
CA SER A 575 17.19 -30.76 -29.47
C SER A 575 17.83 -29.92 -28.36
N PHE A 576 18.63 -30.57 -27.51
CA PHE A 576 19.33 -29.95 -26.40
C PHE A 576 20.40 -28.95 -26.86
N LEU A 577 21.17 -29.32 -27.89
CA LEU A 577 22.18 -28.43 -28.47
C LEU A 577 21.54 -27.17 -29.08
N THR A 578 20.33 -27.30 -29.63
CA THR A 578 19.57 -26.17 -30.20
C THR A 578 19.07 -25.22 -29.12
N GLU A 579 18.46 -25.74 -28.06
CA GLU A 579 18.00 -24.93 -26.90
C GLU A 579 19.17 -24.27 -26.16
N GLN A 580 20.24 -25.01 -25.92
CA GLN A 580 21.45 -24.48 -25.29
C GLN A 580 22.08 -23.37 -26.15
N LYS A 581 22.06 -23.51 -27.48
CA LYS A 581 22.54 -22.49 -28.41
C LYS A 581 21.68 -21.23 -28.37
N ASP A 582 20.36 -21.37 -28.31
CA ASP A 582 19.42 -20.24 -28.14
C ASP A 582 19.65 -19.50 -26.82
N LEU A 583 19.72 -20.24 -25.71
CA LEU A 583 19.99 -19.66 -24.38
C LEU A 583 21.37 -18.99 -24.31
N ASN A 584 22.40 -19.58 -24.91
CA ASN A 584 23.71 -18.93 -25.02
C ASN A 584 23.65 -17.66 -25.87
N CYS A 585 22.90 -17.66 -26.98
CA CYS A 585 22.71 -16.46 -27.82
C CYS A 585 22.03 -15.32 -27.03
N LYS A 586 20.97 -15.63 -26.27
CA LYS A 586 20.30 -14.68 -25.38
C LYS A 586 21.22 -14.19 -24.27
N LYS A 587 22.01 -15.09 -23.66
CA LYS A 587 23.01 -14.72 -22.65
C LYS A 587 24.06 -13.77 -23.22
N ASP A 588 24.57 -14.04 -24.42
CA ASP A 588 25.57 -13.22 -25.10
C ASP A 588 24.99 -11.84 -25.46
N LEU A 589 23.74 -11.79 -25.93
CA LEU A 589 23.01 -10.54 -26.13
C LEU A 589 22.95 -9.74 -24.83
N LEU A 590 22.42 -10.32 -23.74
CA LEU A 590 22.31 -9.64 -22.46
C LEU A 590 23.66 -9.19 -21.91
N THR A 591 24.71 -9.97 -22.10
CA THR A 591 26.08 -9.60 -21.72
C THR A 591 26.57 -8.37 -22.48
N LYS A 592 26.34 -8.32 -23.80
CA LYS A 592 26.69 -7.16 -24.63
C LYS A 592 25.91 -5.92 -24.21
N LEU A 593 24.60 -6.03 -24.02
CA LEU A 593 23.75 -4.93 -23.58
C LEU A 593 24.18 -4.41 -22.20
N LEU A 594 24.48 -5.29 -21.25
CA LEU A 594 25.00 -4.91 -19.93
C LEU A 594 26.39 -4.23 -20.00
N GLN A 595 27.25 -4.62 -20.94
CA GLN A 595 28.53 -3.97 -21.17
C GLN A 595 28.38 -2.59 -21.82
N GLU A 596 27.43 -2.44 -22.75
CA GLU A 596 27.09 -1.15 -23.36
C GLU A 596 26.63 -0.15 -22.31
N LEU A 597 25.78 -0.59 -21.37
CA LEU A 597 25.31 0.24 -20.25
C LEU A 597 26.38 0.54 -19.17
N LYS A 598 27.58 -0.07 -19.24
CA LYS A 598 28.72 0.25 -18.36
C LYS A 598 29.66 1.31 -18.93
N ARG A 599 29.59 1.57 -20.24
CA ARG A 599 30.51 2.49 -20.95
C ARG A 599 29.98 3.92 -21.06
N GLY A 600 28.71 4.14 -20.73
CA GLY A 600 28.09 5.46 -20.54
C GLY A 600 27.78 5.67 -19.06
#